data_AF-X1LE86-F1
#
_entry.id   AF-X1LE86-F1
#
_cell.length_a   1.000
_cell.length_b   1.000
_cell.length_c   1.000
_cell.angle_alpha   90.00
_cell.angle_beta   90.00
_cell.angle_gamma   90.00
#
_symmetry.space_group_name_H-M   'P 1'
#
loop_
_entity.id
_entity.type
_entity.pdbx_description
1 polymer ?
#
loop_
_entity_poly.entity_id
_entity_poly.type
_entity_poly.pdbx_seq_one_letter_code
_entity_poly.pdbx_strand_id
1 'polypeptide(L)'
;MAEEKRFSKNKEKIKIPEELPLLSLKNSVVFPFLATPLVVGRKKSLEAIKSASREHNIMVVVAQKEENKELVEKDDLYDVGTACAIKQVANISENETKCIVEGISR
;
A
#
# COMPACT_ATOMS: atom_id res chain seq x y z
N MET A 1 34.36 2.11 20.59
CA MET A 1 34.26 1.02 19.61
C MET A 1 33.26 -0.02 20.11
N ALA A 2 31.96 0.25 19.96
CA ALA A 2 30.90 -0.67 20.33
C ALA A 2 29.57 -0.21 19.71
N GLU A 3 29.41 -0.31 18.38
CA GLU A 3 28.10 -0.03 17.78
C GLU A 3 27.79 -0.79 16.48
N GLU A 4 28.43 -1.94 16.22
CA GLU A 4 28.17 -2.72 14.99
C GLU A 4 27.20 -3.92 15.16
N LYS A 5 26.56 -4.09 16.32
CA LYS A 5 25.70 -5.29 16.58
C LYS A 5 24.20 -5.02 16.61
N ARG A 6 23.65 -4.26 15.66
CA ARG A 6 22.18 -4.10 15.53
C ARG A 6 21.55 -4.40 14.17
N PHE A 7 22.32 -4.85 13.17
CA PHE A 7 21.77 -5.33 11.89
C PHE A 7 21.92 -6.84 11.73
N SER A 8 21.33 -7.59 12.66
CA SER A 8 20.99 -8.99 12.39
C SER A 8 19.53 -9.21 12.78
N LYS A 9 18.63 -8.89 11.85
CA LYS A 9 17.29 -9.48 11.84
C LYS A 9 17.11 -10.14 10.49
N ASN A 10 16.99 -11.47 10.54
CA ASN A 10 16.53 -12.37 9.49
C ASN A 10 15.84 -11.66 8.31
N LYS A 11 16.41 -11.77 7.10
CA LYS A 11 15.67 -11.59 5.86
C LYS A 11 14.77 -12.81 5.65
N GLU A 12 13.74 -12.97 6.47
CA GLU A 12 12.62 -13.81 6.05
C GLU A 12 12.04 -13.12 4.82
N LYS A 13 12.11 -13.78 3.66
CA LYS A 13 11.51 -13.27 2.43
C LYS A 13 10.01 -13.09 2.71
N ILE A 14 9.54 -11.85 2.68
CA ILE A 14 8.12 -11.55 2.81
C ILE A 14 7.40 -12.29 1.67
N LYS A 15 6.55 -13.25 2.01
CA LYS A 15 5.76 -13.99 1.02
C LYS A 15 4.59 -13.11 0.60
N ILE A 16 4.61 -12.67 -0.65
CA ILE A 16 3.54 -11.87 -1.25
C ILE A 16 2.47 -12.84 -1.80
N PRO A 17 1.21 -12.75 -1.37
CA PRO A 17 0.09 -13.50 -1.94
C PRO A 17 -0.10 -13.24 -3.45
N GLU A 18 -0.67 -14.20 -4.17
CA GLU A 18 -0.99 -14.05 -5.60
C GLU A 18 -2.17 -13.09 -5.82
N GLU A 19 -3.13 -13.09 -4.90
CA GLU A 19 -4.26 -12.17 -4.89
C GLU A 19 -4.11 -11.17 -3.76
N LEU A 20 -4.23 -9.89 -4.08
CA LEU A 20 -4.08 -8.80 -3.13
C LEU A 20 -5.19 -7.76 -3.30
N PRO A 21 -5.67 -7.17 -2.20
CA PRO A 21 -6.50 -5.97 -2.27
C PRO A 21 -5.75 -4.85 -3.00
N LEU A 22 -6.43 -4.21 -3.95
CA LEU A 22 -5.86 -3.16 -4.77
C LEU A 22 -6.28 -1.78 -4.26
N LEU A 23 -5.31 -0.89 -4.16
CA LEU A 23 -5.50 0.52 -3.84
C LEU A 23 -4.97 1.38 -4.99
N SER A 24 -5.89 2.07 -5.68
CA SER A 24 -5.54 2.99 -6.75
C SER A 24 -4.98 4.30 -6.19
N LEU A 25 -3.83 4.74 -6.66
CA LEU A 25 -3.20 6.01 -6.30
C LEU A 25 -3.46 7.07 -7.36
N LYS A 26 -3.86 8.25 -6.88
CA LYS A 26 -3.93 9.48 -7.66
C LYS A 26 -2.63 10.27 -7.45
N ASN A 27 -2.03 10.76 -8.53
CA ASN A 27 -0.90 11.71 -8.56
C ASN A 27 0.35 11.26 -7.78
N SER A 28 0.48 9.96 -7.52
CA SER A 28 1.57 9.42 -6.71
C SER A 28 1.86 7.97 -7.05
N VAL A 29 3.09 7.56 -6.75
CA VAL A 29 3.58 6.18 -6.86
C VAL A 29 4.34 5.84 -5.58
N VAL A 30 4.34 4.57 -5.21
CA VAL A 30 5.15 4.05 -4.11
C VAL A 30 6.25 3.19 -4.69
N PHE A 31 7.51 3.45 -4.31
CA PHE A 31 8.63 2.62 -4.69
C PHE A 31 8.92 1.55 -3.64
N PRO A 32 9.48 0.40 -4.04
CA PRO A 32 10.00 -0.60 -3.10
C PRO A 32 10.96 0.03 -2.07
N PHE A 33 10.91 -0.50 -0.85
CA PHE A 33 11.73 -0.11 0.32
C PHE A 33 11.46 1.29 0.89
N LEU A 34 10.54 2.07 0.31
CA LEU A 34 10.14 3.36 0.84
C LEU A 34 8.88 3.25 1.69
N ALA A 35 8.89 3.94 2.83
CA ALA A 35 7.70 4.18 3.64
C ALA A 35 7.00 5.45 3.14
N THR A 36 5.76 5.33 2.70
CA THR A 36 4.96 6.42 2.15
C THR A 36 3.67 6.62 2.96
N PRO A 37 3.41 7.83 3.49
CA PRO A 37 2.13 8.15 4.09
C PRO A 37 1.08 8.37 2.99
N LEU A 38 -0.08 7.71 3.14
CA LEU A 38 -1.21 7.83 2.24
C LEU A 38 -2.45 8.31 3.02
N VAL A 39 -3.29 9.11 2.37
CA VAL A 39 -4.62 9.49 2.86
C VAL A 39 -5.64 9.00 1.86
N VAL A 40 -6.64 8.28 2.36
CA VAL A 40 -7.71 7.68 1.54
C VAL A 40 -9.07 8.07 2.07
N GLY A 41 -9.98 8.40 1.15
CA GLY A 41 -11.38 8.68 1.49
C GLY A 41 -12.43 8.05 0.56
N ARG A 42 -12.02 7.33 -0.49
CA ARG A 42 -12.98 6.62 -1.35
C ARG A 42 -13.39 5.31 -0.68
N LYS A 43 -14.69 5.00 -0.70
CA LYS A 43 -15.26 3.79 -0.08
C LYS A 43 -14.54 2.50 -0.50
N LYS A 44 -14.29 2.31 -1.81
CA LYS A 44 -13.53 1.15 -2.34
C LYS A 44 -12.11 1.07 -1.78
N SER A 45 -11.41 2.19 -1.64
CA SER A 45 -10.05 2.23 -1.08
C SER A 45 -10.02 1.92 0.42
N LEU A 46 -11.01 2.40 1.18
CA LEU A 46 -11.18 2.06 2.59
C LEU A 46 -11.46 0.56 2.77
N GLU A 47 -12.29 -0.03 1.91
CA GLU A 47 -12.54 -1.47 1.89
C GLU A 47 -11.30 -2.28 1.56
N ALA A 48 -10.47 -1.84 0.60
CA ALA A 48 -9.20 -2.49 0.26
C ALA A 48 -8.24 -2.53 1.46
N ILE A 49 -8.09 -1.41 2.18
CA ILE A 49 -7.27 -1.36 3.40
C ILE A 49 -7.82 -2.30 4.47
N LYS A 50 -9.14 -2.29 4.71
CA LYS A 50 -9.77 -3.20 5.67
C LYS A 50 -9.57 -4.67 5.30
N SER A 51 -9.63 -5.00 4.00
CA SER A 51 -9.38 -6.37 3.53
C SER A 51 -7.92 -6.76 3.77
N ALA A 52 -6.98 -5.91 3.37
CA ALA A 52 -5.55 -6.16 3.55
C ALA A 52 -5.18 -6.31 5.03
N SER A 53 -5.75 -5.49 5.92
CA SER A 53 -5.52 -5.58 7.36
C SER A 53 -6.10 -6.84 8.01
N ARG A 54 -7.07 -7.52 7.39
CA ARG A 54 -7.64 -8.79 7.91
C ARG A 54 -6.84 -10.01 7.49
N GLU A 55 -6.09 -9.92 6.40
CA GLU A 55 -5.33 -11.04 5.84
C GLU A 55 -3.84 -10.94 6.22
N HIS A 56 -3.01 -10.43 5.32
CA HIS A 56 -1.55 -10.45 5.45
C HIS A 56 -0.94 -9.09 5.76
N ASN A 57 -1.75 -8.04 5.95
CA ASN A 57 -1.32 -6.64 5.98
C ASN A 57 -0.55 -6.23 4.71
N ILE A 58 -0.78 -6.90 3.59
CA ILE A 58 -0.20 -6.58 2.29
C ILE A 58 -1.32 -6.15 1.36
N MET A 59 -1.06 -5.10 0.59
CA MET A 59 -1.92 -4.64 -0.51
C MET A 59 -1.06 -4.39 -1.75
N VAL A 60 -1.69 -4.27 -2.91
CA VAL A 60 -1.03 -3.72 -4.08
C VAL A 60 -1.49 -2.28 -4.29
N VAL A 61 -0.54 -1.36 -4.49
CA VAL A 61 -0.83 0.02 -4.88
C VAL A 61 -0.51 0.21 -6.35
N VAL A 62 -1.44 0.81 -7.09
CA VAL A 62 -1.32 0.98 -8.55
C VAL A 62 -1.69 2.40 -8.92
N ALA A 63 -0.88 3.05 -9.76
CA ALA A 63 -1.20 4.40 -10.23
C ALA A 63 -2.38 4.38 -11.21
N GLN A 64 -3.16 5.46 -11.21
CA GLN A 64 -4.19 5.74 -12.21
C GLN A 64 -3.54 6.41 -13.43
N LYS A 65 -4.03 6.09 -14.63
CA LYS A 65 -3.67 6.76 -15.89
C LYS A 65 -4.26 8.16 -15.94
N GLU A 66 -5.52 8.30 -15.52
CA GLU A 66 -6.23 9.57 -15.44
C GLU A 66 -6.48 9.98 -13.98
N GLU A 67 -5.94 11.13 -13.60
CA GLU A 67 -5.97 11.62 -12.22
C GLU A 67 -7.39 11.94 -11.71
N ASN A 68 -8.29 12.37 -12.59
CA ASN A 68 -9.58 12.95 -12.19
C ASN A 68 -10.75 11.98 -12.25
N LYS A 69 -10.49 10.70 -12.56
CA LYS A 69 -11.56 9.70 -12.62
C LYS A 69 -11.92 9.20 -11.23
N GLU A 70 -13.20 9.33 -10.86
CA GLU A 70 -13.70 8.86 -9.57
C GLU A 70 -13.99 7.35 -9.57
N LEU A 71 -14.63 6.88 -10.63
CA LEU A 71 -14.90 5.47 -10.88
C LEU A 71 -13.76 4.88 -11.70
N VAL A 72 -12.81 4.27 -10.99
CA VAL A 72 -11.63 3.63 -11.59
C VAL A 72 -11.99 2.21 -11.99
N GLU A 73 -11.90 1.95 -13.29
CA GLU A 73 -12.01 0.62 -13.89
C GLU A 73 -10.61 0.05 -14.16
N LYS A 74 -10.54 -1.23 -14.54
CA LYS A 74 -9.28 -1.93 -14.79
C LYS A 74 -8.40 -1.22 -15.83
N ASP A 75 -9.00 -0.75 -16.92
CA ASP A 75 -8.27 -0.13 -18.04
C ASP A 75 -7.71 1.26 -17.69
N ASP A 76 -8.18 1.86 -16.60
CA ASP A 76 -7.71 3.15 -16.08
C ASP A 76 -6.46 3.02 -15.20
N LEU A 77 -6.02 1.80 -14.91
CA LEU A 77 -4.85 1.51 -14.10
C LEU A 77 -3.66 1.13 -14.97
N TYR A 78 -2.46 1.40 -14.46
CA TYR A 78 -1.25 0.83 -15.04
C TYR A 78 -1.15 -0.67 -14.70
N ASP A 79 -0.54 -1.46 -15.59
CA ASP A 79 -0.40 -2.91 -15.40
C ASP A 79 0.62 -3.29 -14.32
N VAL A 80 1.48 -2.34 -13.94
CA VAL A 80 2.52 -2.53 -12.92
C VAL A 80 2.18 -1.67 -11.69
N GLY A 81 2.24 -2.31 -10.53
CA GLY A 81 2.07 -1.67 -9.23
C GLY A 81 3.19 -2.07 -8.27
N THR A 82 3.03 -1.67 -7.01
CA THR A 82 3.95 -2.04 -5.94
C THR A 82 3.17 -2.80 -4.87
N ALA A 83 3.64 -3.99 -4.51
CA ALA A 83 3.17 -4.68 -3.32
C ALA A 83 3.71 -3.94 -2.09
N CYS A 84 2.82 -3.60 -1.16
CA CYS A 84 3.14 -2.79 0.00
C CYS A 84 2.63 -3.43 1.28
N ALA A 85 3.43 -3.38 2.35
CA ALA A 85 2.98 -3.72 3.70
C ALA A 85 2.37 -2.50 4.39
N ILE A 86 1.21 -2.68 5.02
CA ILE A 86 0.60 -1.69 5.91
C ILE A 86 1.37 -1.68 7.22
N LYS A 87 1.97 -0.54 7.57
CA LYS A 87 2.71 -0.36 8.83
C LYS A 87 1.87 0.27 9.92
N GLN A 88 1.01 1.20 9.52
CA GLN A 88 0.16 1.93 10.46
C GLN A 88 -1.14 2.35 9.76
N VAL A 89 -2.24 2.34 10.51
CA VAL A 89 -3.55 2.84 10.09
C VAL A 89 -4.08 3.73 11.20
N ALA A 90 -4.59 4.90 10.84
CA ALA A 90 -5.23 5.85 11.73
C ALA A 90 -6.48 6.40 11.03
N ASN A 91 -7.64 6.18 11.64
CA ASN A 91 -8.90 6.76 11.14
C ASN A 91 -8.95 8.23 11.57
N ILE A 92 -9.00 9.15 10.60
CA ILE A 92 -9.13 10.58 10.86
C ILE A 92 -10.61 10.93 11.07
N SER A 93 -11.49 10.35 10.25
CA SER A 93 -12.95 10.44 10.36
C SER A 93 -13.59 9.13 9.89
N GLU A 94 -14.92 9.04 9.88
CA GLU A 94 -15.64 7.85 9.38
C GLU A 94 -15.29 7.50 7.92
N ASN A 95 -15.03 8.53 7.11
CA ASN A 95 -14.80 8.40 5.67
C ASN A 95 -13.36 8.73 5.27
N GLU A 96 -12.45 8.93 6.22
CA GLU A 96 -11.07 9.27 5.91
C GLU A 96 -10.10 8.50 6.81
N THR A 97 -9.14 7.83 6.18
CA THR A 97 -8.12 7.05 6.86
C THR A 97 -6.74 7.48 6.37
N LYS A 98 -5.82 7.67 7.30
CA LYS A 98 -4.40 7.82 7.03
C LYS A 98 -3.72 6.48 7.25
N CYS A 99 -2.92 6.02 6.31
CA CYS A 99 -2.08 4.85 6.49
C CYS A 99 -0.63 5.14 6.12
N ILE A 100 0.29 4.40 6.73
CA ILE A 100 1.69 4.39 6.33
C ILE A 100 1.94 3.02 5.73
N VAL A 101 2.41 3.01 4.48
CA VAL A 101 2.72 1.78 3.74
C VAL A 101 4.22 1.73 3.45
N GLU A 102 4.82 0.53 3.46
CA GLU A 102 6.20 0.30 3.01
C GLU A 102 6.18 -0.55 1.73
N GLY A 103 6.82 -0.07 0.66
CA GLY A 103 6.97 -0.84 -0.57
C GLY A 103 7.85 -2.09 -0.37
N ILE A 104 7.44 -3.22 -0.95
CA ILE A 104 8.14 -4.51 -0.84
C ILE A 104 8.79 -4.86 -2.18
N SER A 105 7.98 -4.96 -3.25
CA SER A 105 8.41 -5.33 -4.60
C SER A 105 7.44 -4.73 -5.62
N ARG A 106 7.89 -4.65 -6.86
CA ARG A 106 7.07 -4.45 -8.07
C ARG A 106 6.88 -5.77 -8.80
#